data_AF-A0A838H7T9-F1
#
_entry.id   AF-A0A838H7T9-F1
#
_cell.length_a   1.000
_cell.length_b   1.000
_cell.length_c   1.000
_cell.angle_alpha   90.00
_cell.angle_beta   90.00
_cell.angle_gamma   90.00
#
_symmetry.space_group_name_H-M   'P 1'
#
loop_
_entity.id
_entity.type
_entity.pdbx_description
1 polymer ?
#
loop_
_entity_poly.entity_id
_entity_poly.type
_entity_poly.pdbx_seq_one_letter_code
_entity_poly.pdbx_strand_id
1 'polypeptide(L)'
;DQTVDHVNADRLVHQWRSAAAAGGGAASVRHAKVAGGRSYTQLVYPDIGGAVALEQWVIHGSGHAWSGGEPKGSYTDPLGPDASTEMTRFFREHGR
;
A
#
# COMPACT_ATOMS: atom_id res chain seq x y z
N ASP A 1 13.91 0.72 -15.77
CA ASP A 1 12.70 1.03 -15.01
C ASP A 1 13.09 1.94 -13.85
N GLN A 2 12.39 3.07 -13.65
CA GLN A 2 12.74 4.11 -12.68
C GLN A 2 11.67 4.29 -11.58
N THR A 3 10.47 3.73 -11.77
CA THR A 3 9.34 3.84 -10.85
C THR A 3 8.51 2.58 -10.95
N VAL A 4 7.98 2.07 -9.83
CA VAL A 4 6.99 1.00 -9.89
C VAL A 4 5.66 1.62 -10.30
N ASP A 5 5.18 1.22 -11.49
CA ASP A 5 3.94 1.74 -12.06
C ASP A 5 2.71 1.24 -11.25
N HIS A 6 1.84 2.18 -10.87
CA HIS A 6 0.62 1.89 -10.11
C HIS A 6 -0.34 0.93 -10.85
N VAL A 7 -0.26 0.83 -12.18
CA VAL A 7 -1.07 -0.09 -12.98
C VAL A 7 -0.88 -1.54 -12.56
N ASN A 8 0.32 -1.91 -12.06
CA ASN A 8 0.55 -3.26 -11.55
C ASN A 8 -0.30 -3.55 -10.30
N ALA A 9 -0.36 -2.60 -9.38
CA ALA A 9 -1.21 -2.70 -8.19
C ALA A 9 -2.69 -2.68 -8.57
N ASP A 10 -3.09 -1.78 -9.49
CA ASP A 10 -4.47 -1.69 -9.95
C ASP A 10 -4.95 -3.00 -10.57
N ARG A 11 -4.12 -3.66 -11.39
CA ARG A 11 -4.45 -4.97 -11.98
C ARG A 11 -4.64 -6.05 -10.91
N LEU A 12 -3.77 -6.09 -9.90
CA LEU A 12 -3.88 -7.04 -8.80
C LEU A 12 -5.17 -6.81 -7.99
N VAL A 13 -5.51 -5.55 -7.73
CA VAL A 13 -6.77 -5.18 -7.07
C VAL A 13 -7.97 -5.59 -7.92
N HIS A 14 -7.98 -5.30 -9.22
CA HIS A 14 -9.08 -5.68 -10.11
C HIS A 14 -9.28 -7.20 -10.17
N GLN A 15 -8.18 -7.96 -10.28
CA GLN A 15 -8.23 -9.43 -10.27
C GLN A 15 -8.77 -9.95 -8.94
N TRP A 16 -8.26 -9.47 -7.81
CA TRP A 16 -8.75 -9.83 -6.48
C TRP A 16 -10.24 -9.50 -6.31
N ARG A 17 -10.67 -8.32 -6.78
CA ARG A 17 -12.08 -7.90 -6.77
C ARG A 17 -13.00 -8.81 -7.57
N SER A 18 -12.51 -9.32 -8.70
CA SER A 18 -13.29 -10.19 -9.59
C SER A 18 -13.44 -11.64 -9.09
N ALA A 19 -12.55 -12.12 -8.23
CA ALA A 19 -12.45 -13.53 -7.83
C ALA A 19 -13.40 -13.97 -6.68
N ALA A 20 -14.48 -13.23 -6.40
CA ALA A 20 -15.51 -13.54 -5.37
C ALA A 20 -15.06 -13.54 -3.88
N ALA A 21 -13.77 -13.51 -3.54
CA ALA A 21 -13.29 -13.24 -2.16
C ALA A 21 -13.53 -11.77 -1.72
N ALA A 22 -13.76 -10.89 -2.69
CA ALA A 22 -13.95 -9.46 -2.53
C ALA A 22 -15.43 -9.07 -2.64
N GLY A 23 -16.29 -9.66 -1.82
CA GLY A 23 -17.69 -9.23 -1.72
C GLY A 23 -17.89 -7.94 -0.91
N GLY A 24 -16.81 -7.29 -0.48
CA GLY A 24 -16.84 -6.22 0.51
C GLY A 24 -16.80 -4.82 -0.07
N GLY A 25 -17.94 -4.13 -0.03
CA GLY A 25 -18.02 -2.67 0.10
C GLY A 25 -17.29 -1.78 -0.93
N ALA A 26 -17.52 -0.47 -0.78
CA ALA A 26 -16.69 0.53 -1.45
C ALA A 26 -15.32 0.60 -0.78
N ALA A 27 -14.27 0.83 -1.55
CA ALA A 27 -12.95 1.09 -0.98
C ALA A 27 -12.95 2.47 -0.30
N SER A 28 -12.29 2.60 0.85
CA SER A 28 -12.03 3.91 1.44
C SER A 28 -10.68 4.44 0.97
N VAL A 29 -10.61 5.75 0.69
CA VAL A 29 -9.38 6.41 0.25
C VAL A 29 -8.89 7.35 1.35
N ARG A 30 -7.60 7.24 1.69
CA ARG A 30 -6.91 8.12 2.61
C ARG A 30 -5.73 8.78 1.92
N HIS A 31 -5.65 10.10 2.03
CA HIS A 31 -4.48 10.88 1.62
C HIS A 31 -3.72 11.32 2.87
N ALA A 32 -2.41 11.12 2.88
CA ALA A 32 -1.56 11.48 4.01
C ALA A 32 -0.14 11.81 3.55
N LYS A 33 0.69 12.25 4.49
CA LYS A 33 2.07 12.66 4.24
C LYS A 33 2.95 12.32 5.44
N VAL A 34 4.13 11.76 5.18
CA VAL A 34 5.18 11.61 6.19
C VAL A 34 5.69 13.00 6.57
N ALA A 35 5.86 13.29 7.87
CA ALA A 35 6.39 14.57 8.31
C ALA A 35 7.74 14.86 7.65
N GLY A 36 7.84 15.96 6.88
CA GLY A 36 9.04 16.29 6.11
C GLY A 36 9.35 15.38 4.91
N GLY A 37 8.53 14.37 4.65
CA GLY A 37 8.73 13.36 3.62
C GLY A 37 7.66 13.36 2.53
N ARG A 38 7.40 12.18 1.97
CA ARG A 38 6.50 11.97 0.84
C ARG A 38 5.04 11.96 1.25
N SER A 39 4.20 12.47 0.34
CA SER A 39 2.77 12.20 0.36
C SER A 39 2.49 10.81 -0.18
N TYR A 40 1.42 10.19 0.31
CA TYR A 40 0.94 8.91 -0.19
C TYR A 40 -0.58 8.84 -0.20
N THR A 41 -1.11 7.98 -1.06
CA THR A 41 -2.53 7.60 -1.08
C THR A 41 -2.63 6.13 -0.67
N GLN A 42 -3.47 5.85 0.32
CA GLN A 42 -3.82 4.50 0.76
C GLN A 42 -5.28 4.23 0.36
N LEU A 43 -5.53 3.13 -0.33
CA LEU A 43 -6.86 2.60 -0.60
C LEU A 43 -7.05 1.32 0.19
N VAL A 44 -8.15 1.23 0.93
CA VAL A 44 -8.45 0.10 1.82
C VAL A 44 -9.71 -0.60 1.30
N TYR A 45 -9.61 -1.90 1.09
CA TYR A 45 -10.66 -2.74 0.50
C TYR A 45 -11.11 -3.78 1.54
N PRO A 46 -12.39 -3.79 1.92
CA PRO A 46 -12.92 -4.82 2.80
C PRO A 46 -13.27 -6.12 2.05
N ASP A 47 -13.35 -7.22 2.78
CA ASP A 47 -13.99 -8.46 2.34
C ASP A 47 -15.51 -8.42 2.56
N ILE A 48 -16.20 -9.49 2.16
CA ILE A 48 -17.66 -9.61 2.30
C ILE A 48 -18.15 -9.51 3.76
N GLY A 49 -17.29 -9.81 4.74
CA GLY A 49 -17.58 -9.68 6.17
C GLY A 49 -17.32 -8.27 6.71
N GLY A 50 -16.81 -7.35 5.88
CA GLY A 50 -16.45 -5.98 6.26
C GLY A 50 -15.06 -5.85 6.90
N ALA A 51 -14.31 -6.94 7.01
CA ALA A 51 -12.93 -6.90 7.51
C ALA A 51 -12.00 -6.40 6.42
N VAL A 52 -10.94 -5.66 6.78
CA VAL A 52 -9.95 -5.19 5.81
C VAL A 52 -9.20 -6.40 5.24
N ALA A 53 -9.20 -6.52 3.91
CA ALA A 53 -8.61 -7.66 3.21
C ALA A 53 -7.47 -7.27 2.27
N LEU A 54 -7.44 -6.01 1.81
CA LEU A 54 -6.37 -5.50 0.95
C LEU A 54 -6.16 -4.02 1.22
N GLU A 55 -4.89 -3.60 1.22
CA GLU A 55 -4.50 -2.20 1.17
C GLU A 55 -3.58 -1.95 -0.04
N GLN A 56 -3.91 -0.93 -0.84
CA GLN A 56 -3.08 -0.44 -1.92
C GLN A 56 -2.45 0.89 -1.49
N TRP A 57 -1.14 1.00 -1.64
CA TRP A 57 -0.38 2.20 -1.27
C TRP A 57 0.32 2.78 -2.50
N VAL A 58 0.07 4.05 -2.78
CA VAL A 58 0.73 4.82 -3.84
C VAL A 58 1.58 5.90 -3.19
N ILE A 59 2.90 5.78 -3.32
CA ILE A 59 3.86 6.72 -2.73
C ILE A 59 4.26 7.75 -3.79
N HIS A 60 3.86 9.00 -3.61
CA HIS A 60 4.01 10.01 -4.65
C HIS A 60 5.47 10.47 -4.78
N GLY A 61 5.94 10.48 -6.02
CA GLY A 61 7.31 10.86 -6.40
C GLY A 61 8.38 9.81 -6.03
N SER A 62 8.01 8.65 -5.49
CA SER A 62 8.96 7.57 -5.20
C SER A 62 9.49 6.97 -6.49
N GLY A 63 10.79 6.63 -6.50
CA GLY A 63 11.40 5.84 -7.55
C GLY A 63 11.20 4.33 -7.32
N HIS A 64 11.92 3.52 -8.10
CA HIS A 64 12.04 2.07 -7.90
C HIS A 64 12.95 1.78 -6.68
N ALA A 65 12.46 2.12 -5.50
CA ALA A 65 13.14 1.95 -4.22
C ALA A 65 12.14 1.50 -3.14
N TRP A 66 12.64 0.83 -2.12
CA TRP A 66 11.85 0.40 -0.98
C TRP A 66 11.43 1.60 -0.12
N SER A 67 10.13 1.77 0.15
CA SER A 67 9.64 2.93 0.89
C SER A 67 10.01 2.85 2.38
N GLY A 68 10.54 3.95 2.91
CA GLY A 68 11.11 4.03 4.24
C GLY A 68 12.48 3.37 4.32
N GLY A 69 12.77 2.73 5.46
CA GLY A 69 14.06 2.11 5.72
C GLY A 69 15.16 3.10 6.12
N GLU A 70 16.37 2.58 6.29
CA GLU A 70 17.52 3.38 6.72
C GLU A 70 18.12 4.18 5.57
N PRO A 71 18.46 5.47 5.75
CA PRO A 71 19.06 6.30 4.71
C PRO A 71 20.38 5.77 4.12
N LYS A 72 21.05 4.85 4.83
CA LYS A 72 22.30 4.21 4.37
C LYS A 72 22.05 3.01 3.44
N GLY A 73 20.80 2.56 3.30
CA GLY A 73 20.41 1.46 2.44
C GLY A 73 20.47 1.86 0.96
N SER A 74 21.11 1.05 0.13
CA SER A 74 21.39 1.35 -1.28
C SER A 74 20.15 1.43 -2.19
N TYR A 75 19.02 0.86 -1.78
CA TYR A 75 17.77 0.84 -2.55
C TYR A 75 16.56 1.20 -1.68
N THR A 76 16.74 2.17 -0.80
CA THR A 76 15.69 2.68 0.08
C THR A 76 15.30 4.10 -0.28
N ASP A 77 14.06 4.42 0.05
CA ASP A 77 13.50 5.76 -0.06
C ASP A 77 13.08 6.21 1.34
N PRO A 78 14.02 6.74 2.14
CA PRO A 78 13.79 7.05 3.55
C PRO A 78 12.79 8.20 3.77
N LEU A 79 12.39 8.91 2.70
CA LEU A 79 11.37 9.96 2.77
C LEU A 79 9.95 9.38 2.68
N GLY A 80 9.80 8.13 2.24
CA GLY A 80 8.52 7.44 2.17
C GLY A 80 8.05 6.88 3.52
N PRO A 81 6.78 6.44 3.64
CA PRO A 81 6.33 5.70 4.80
C PRO A 81 7.11 4.39 4.94
N ASP A 82 7.24 3.88 6.16
CA ASP A 82 7.93 2.61 6.41
C ASP A 82 7.07 1.42 5.96
N ALA A 83 7.34 0.94 4.74
CA ALA A 83 6.61 -0.17 4.16
C ALA A 83 6.73 -1.47 4.97
N SER A 84 7.89 -1.74 5.57
CA SER A 84 8.11 -2.94 6.38
C SER A 84 7.25 -2.91 7.65
N THR A 85 7.20 -1.75 8.30
CA THR A 85 6.34 -1.54 9.47
C THR A 85 4.86 -1.67 9.10
N GLU A 86 4.42 -1.07 7.99
CA GLU A 86 3.02 -1.14 7.54
C GLU A 86 2.60 -2.56 7.14
N MET A 87 3.46 -3.32 6.44
CA MET A 87 3.19 -4.73 6.14
C MET A 87 3.04 -5.54 7.43
N THR A 88 3.94 -5.33 8.40
CA THR A 88 3.88 -6.08 9.65
C THR A 88 2.65 -5.67 10.49
N ARG A 89 2.24 -4.39 10.46
CA ARG A 89 0.97 -3.95 11.05
C ARG A 89 -0.21 -4.71 10.42
N PHE A 90 -0.33 -4.65 9.09
CA PHE A 90 -1.43 -5.27 8.36
C PHE A 90 -1.56 -6.77 8.67
N PHE A 91 -0.48 -7.53 8.57
CA PHE A 91 -0.54 -8.99 8.80
C PHE A 91 -0.77 -9.36 10.27
N ARG A 92 -0.43 -8.49 11.24
CA ARG A 92 -0.77 -8.71 12.65
C ARG A 92 -2.24 -8.39 12.95
N GLU A 93 -2.77 -7.31 12.36
CA GLU A 93 -4.15 -6.89 12.57
C GLU A 93 -5.16 -7.77 11.82
N HIS A 94 -4.75 -8.38 10.71
CA HIS A 94 -5.57 -9.22 9.85
C HIS A 94 -5.04 -10.65 9.73
N GLY A 95 -4.26 -11.09 10.72
CA GLY A 95 -3.86 -12.48 10.87
C GLY A 95 -5.07 -13.36 11.12
N ARG A 96 -5.13 -14.50 10.44
CA ARG A 96 -6.20 -15.50 10.56
C ARG A 96 -6.32 -16.06 11.97
#